data_AF-A0A2B0WBS3-F1
#
_entry.id   AF-A0A2B0WBS3-F1
#
_cell.length_a   1.000
_cell.length_b   1.000
_cell.length_c   1.000
_cell.angle_alpha   90.00
_cell.angle_beta   90.00
_cell.angle_gamma   90.00
#
_symmetry.space_group_name_H-M   'P 1'
#
loop_
_entity.id
_entity.type
_entity.pdbx_description
1 polymer ?
#
loop_
_entity_poly.entity_id
_entity_poly.type
_entity_poly.pdbx_seq_one_letter_code
_entity_poly.pdbx_strand_id
1 'polypeptide(L)'
;MMQEELVSVLGDVFGKEILVQQADDDTYANTNMMRVAGVPEAYIPMYVNIQKGIREGGLEVESNDLEKLLGRPTISIKEALNQIVSQSSQT
;
A
#
# COMPACT_ATOMS: atom_id res chain seq x y z
N MET A 1 -0.32 10.33 -0.32
CA MET A 1 -1.29 9.47 -1.03
C MET A 1 -2.08 8.72 0.01
N MET A 2 -3.40 8.76 -0.07
CA MET A 2 -4.29 8.02 0.82
C MET A 2 -4.57 6.60 0.31
N GLN A 3 -5.02 5.71 1.19
CA GLN A 3 -5.37 4.33 0.80
C GLN A 3 -6.49 4.30 -0.25
N GLU A 4 -7.43 5.26 -0.24
CA GLU A 4 -8.46 5.35 -1.27
C GLU A 4 -7.89 5.65 -2.66
N GLU A 5 -6.87 6.50 -2.74
CA GLU A 5 -6.22 6.84 -4.00
C GLU A 5 -5.46 5.63 -4.57
N LEU A 6 -4.77 4.87 -3.71
CA LEU A 6 -4.09 3.64 -4.10
C LEU A 6 -5.08 2.62 -4.69
N VAL A 7 -6.21 2.41 -4.01
CA VAL A 7 -7.25 1.48 -4.44
C VAL A 7 -7.92 1.93 -5.74
N SER A 8 -8.11 3.24 -5.94
CA SER A 8 -8.61 3.81 -7.19
C SER A 8 -7.69 3.45 -8.37
N VAL A 9 -6.38 3.69 -8.23
CA VAL A 9 -5.40 3.34 -9.29
C VAL A 9 -5.34 1.83 -9.52
N LEU A 10 -5.46 1.03 -8.45
CA LEU A 10 -5.48 -0.43 -8.57
C LEU A 10 -6.73 -0.93 -9.31
N GLY A 11 -7.89 -0.30 -9.07
CA GLY A 11 -9.14 -0.60 -9.79
C GLY A 11 -9.01 -0.34 -11.28
N ASP A 12 -8.39 0.77 -11.65
CA ASP A 12 -8.05 1.09 -13.05
C ASP A 12 -7.13 0.03 -13.68
N VAL A 13 -6.13 -0.47 -12.94
CA VAL A 13 -5.19 -1.49 -13.42
C VAL A 13 -5.89 -2.82 -13.68
N PHE A 14 -6.81 -3.23 -12.81
CA PHE A 14 -7.57 -4.47 -13.00
C PHE A 14 -8.80 -4.33 -13.91
N GLY A 15 -9.22 -3.11 -14.25
CA GLY A 15 -10.47 -2.84 -14.96
C GLY A 15 -11.71 -3.25 -14.16
N LYS A 16 -11.64 -3.20 -12.83
CA LYS A 16 -12.75 -3.57 -11.93
C LYS A 16 -12.78 -2.68 -10.69
N GLU A 17 -13.95 -2.55 -10.10
CA GLU A 17 -14.10 -1.86 -8.82
C GLU A 17 -13.44 -2.66 -7.69
N ILE A 18 -12.64 -1.95 -6.88
CA ILE A 18 -12.01 -2.49 -5.67
C ILE A 18 -12.44 -1.59 -4.51
N LEU A 19 -12.95 -2.19 -3.45
CA LEU A 19 -13.44 -1.46 -2.29
C LEU A 19 -12.35 -1.30 -1.23
N VAL A 20 -12.29 -0.11 -0.63
CA VAL A 20 -11.46 0.15 0.54
C VAL A 20 -12.23 -0.30 1.78
N GLN A 21 -11.67 -1.21 2.56
CA GLN A 21 -12.22 -1.57 3.86
C GLN A 21 -11.52 -0.75 4.95
N GLN A 22 -12.28 0.13 5.60
CA GLN A 22 -11.79 0.88 6.75
C GLN A 22 -11.68 -0.04 7.96
N ALA A 23 -10.58 0.06 8.70
CA ALA A 23 -10.30 -0.74 9.88
C ALA A 23 -9.59 0.11 10.93
N ASP A 24 -9.95 -0.08 12.19
CA ASP A 24 -9.12 0.40 13.30
C ASP A 24 -7.94 -0.54 13.54
N ASP A 25 -7.05 -0.15 14.44
CA ASP A 25 -5.80 -0.88 14.65
C ASP A 25 -6.03 -2.29 15.20
N ASP A 26 -7.09 -2.50 16.00
CA ASP A 26 -7.44 -3.82 16.52
C ASP A 26 -8.04 -4.72 15.43
N THR A 27 -8.91 -4.16 14.58
CA THR A 27 -9.49 -4.81 13.40
C THR A 27 -8.41 -5.24 12.41
N TYR A 28 -7.46 -4.36 12.15
CA TYR A 28 -6.33 -4.63 11.28
C TYR A 28 -5.40 -5.70 11.85
N ALA A 29 -5.09 -5.64 13.15
CA ALA A 29 -4.16 -6.54 13.84
C ALA A 29 -4.74 -7.90 14.23
N ASN A 30 -5.79 -7.86 15.04
CA ASN A 30 -6.21 -8.94 15.93
C ASN A 30 -7.51 -9.60 15.46
N THR A 31 -8.46 -8.82 14.95
CA THR A 31 -9.82 -9.27 14.59
C THR A 31 -9.99 -9.49 13.08
N ASN A 32 -9.24 -10.48 12.56
CA ASN A 32 -9.47 -11.23 11.31
C ASN A 32 -8.83 -10.76 10.00
N MET A 33 -7.96 -9.74 9.97
CA MET A 33 -7.26 -9.39 8.72
C MET A 33 -5.87 -10.01 8.65
N MET A 34 -4.88 -9.49 9.38
CA MET A 34 -3.49 -9.93 9.22
C MET A 34 -3.24 -11.36 9.69
N ARG A 35 -3.70 -11.70 10.89
CA ARG A 35 -3.51 -13.04 11.46
C ARG A 35 -4.18 -14.13 10.61
N VAL A 36 -5.37 -13.87 10.08
CA VAL A 36 -6.11 -14.82 9.22
C VAL A 36 -5.49 -14.89 7.82
N ALA A 37 -4.91 -13.80 7.32
CA ALA A 37 -4.15 -13.77 6.08
C ALA A 37 -2.78 -14.48 6.16
N GLY A 38 -2.43 -15.06 7.31
CA GLY A 38 -1.20 -15.84 7.50
C GLY A 38 0.04 -14.99 7.80
N VAL A 39 -0.13 -13.70 8.16
CA VAL A 39 0.99 -12.87 8.63
C VAL A 39 1.48 -13.41 9.98
N PRO A 40 2.79 -13.69 10.16
CA PRO A 40 3.30 -14.18 11.43
C PRO A 40 3.07 -13.15 12.56
N GLU A 41 2.62 -13.61 13.72
CA GLU A 41 2.24 -12.76 14.85
C GLU A 41 3.33 -11.77 15.28
N ALA A 42 4.60 -12.18 15.17
CA ALA A 42 5.75 -11.35 15.50
C ALA A 42 5.86 -10.06 14.67
N TYR A 43 5.29 -10.03 13.45
CA TYR A 43 5.33 -8.86 12.57
C TYR A 43 4.07 -7.98 12.65
N ILE A 44 2.99 -8.46 13.24
CA ILE A 44 1.72 -7.71 13.32
C ILE A 44 1.92 -6.33 14.00
N PRO A 45 2.65 -6.20 15.14
CA PRO A 45 2.87 -4.90 15.75
C PRO A 45 3.61 -3.92 14.83
N MET A 46 4.53 -4.40 14.00
CA MET A 46 5.26 -3.58 13.03
C MET A 46 4.29 -3.00 12.00
N TYR A 47 3.43 -3.82 11.41
CA TYR A 47 2.47 -3.36 10.40
C TYR A 47 1.44 -2.37 10.94
N VAL A 48 0.96 -2.58 12.17
CA VAL A 48 0.06 -1.63 12.84
C VAL A 48 0.75 -0.28 13.00
N ASN A 49 2.01 -0.28 13.48
CA ASN A 49 2.76 0.96 13.66
C ASN A 49 3.09 1.65 12.32
N ILE A 50 3.31 0.91 11.24
CA ILE A 50 3.45 1.48 9.89
C ILE A 50 2.16 2.23 9.50
N GLN A 51 0.98 1.61 9.67
CA GLN A 51 -0.28 2.27 9.31
C GLN A 51 -0.56 3.51 10.17
N LYS A 52 -0.21 3.47 11.47
CA LYS A 52 -0.27 4.64 12.35
C LYS A 52 0.64 5.77 11.84
N GLY A 53 1.91 5.46 11.59
CA GLY A 53 2.87 6.44 11.10
C GLY A 53 2.45 7.06 9.76
N ILE A 54 1.85 6.28 8.86
CA ILE A 54 1.27 6.79 7.62
C ILE A 54 0.11 7.75 7.90
N ARG A 55 -0.83 7.37 8.78
CA ARG A 55 -2.00 8.20 9.15
C ARG A 55 -1.59 9.53 9.79
N GLU A 56 -0.46 9.54 10.49
CA GLU A 56 0.12 10.72 11.14
C GLU A 56 0.98 11.57 10.18
N GLY A 57 1.01 11.24 8.88
CA GLY A 57 1.75 12.00 7.88
C GLY A 57 3.25 11.67 7.80
N GLY A 58 3.69 10.57 8.40
CA GLY A 58 5.10 10.16 8.44
C GLY A 58 5.72 9.89 7.06
N LEU A 59 4.91 9.72 6.01
CA LEU A 59 5.34 9.60 4.61
C LEU A 59 4.95 10.81 3.74
N GLU A 60 4.31 11.85 4.30
CA GLU A 60 3.87 13.05 3.57
C GLU A 60 5.02 14.06 3.42
N VAL A 61 6.17 13.59 2.95
CA VAL A 61 7.34 14.42 2.69
C VAL A 61 7.49 14.62 1.19
N GLU A 62 7.25 15.85 0.73
CA GLU A 62 7.49 16.22 -0.66
C GLU A 62 8.99 16.43 -0.90
N SER A 63 9.60 15.61 -1.76
CA SER A 63 10.99 15.75 -2.19
C SER A 63 11.18 15.26 -3.62
N ASN A 64 12.05 15.93 -4.37
CA ASN A 64 12.52 15.51 -5.69
C ASN A 64 13.98 15.01 -5.67
N ASP A 65 14.54 14.76 -4.48
CA ASP A 65 15.94 14.35 -4.36
C ASP A 65 16.20 12.97 -4.97
N LEU A 66 15.22 12.06 -4.90
CA LEU A 66 15.31 10.76 -5.56
C LEU A 66 15.40 10.92 -7.09
N GLU A 67 14.60 11.81 -7.69
CA GLU A 67 14.62 12.05 -9.14
C GLU A 67 15.94 12.70 -9.59
N LYS A 68 16.44 13.65 -8.80
CA LYS A 68 17.77 14.25 -9.03
C LYS A 68 18.87 13.20 -8.96
N LEU A 69 18.84 12.31 -7.96
CA LEU A 69 19.82 11.25 -7.79
C LEU A 69 19.78 10.23 -8.94
N LEU A 70 18.59 9.90 -9.42
CA LEU A 70 18.40 8.93 -10.51
C LEU A 70 18.69 9.52 -11.91
N GLY A 71 18.67 10.85 -12.07
CA GLY A 71 18.76 11.51 -13.36
C GLY A 71 17.56 11.25 -14.28
N ARG A 72 16.44 10.78 -13.71
CA ARG A 72 15.18 10.50 -14.41
C ARG A 72 14.01 10.62 -13.43
N PRO A 73 12.76 10.79 -13.92
CA PRO A 73 11.58 10.76 -13.07
C PRO A 73 11.42 9.42 -12.32
N THR A 74 10.75 9.47 -11.17
CA THR A 74 10.26 8.27 -10.50
C THR A 74 9.21 7.56 -11.37
N ILE A 75 9.07 6.24 -11.20
CA ILE A 75 7.99 5.51 -11.85
C ILE A 75 6.65 5.92 -11.22
N SER A 76 5.61 6.03 -12.04
CA SER A 76 4.28 6.32 -11.51
C SER A 76 3.72 5.12 -10.74
N ILE A 77 2.82 5.37 -9.79
CA ILE A 77 2.16 4.30 -9.03
C ILE A 77 1.35 3.38 -9.94
N LYS A 78 0.69 3.93 -10.97
CA LYS A 78 -0.01 3.13 -11.99
C LYS A 78 0.93 2.18 -12.73
N GLU A 79 2.10 2.66 -13.14
CA GLU A 79 3.10 1.84 -13.81
C GLU A 79 3.64 0.73 -12.88
N ALA A 80 3.96 1.07 -11.63
CA ALA A 80 4.40 0.09 -10.63
C ALA A 80 3.35 -0.99 -10.38
N LEU A 81 2.08 -0.61 -10.21
CA LEU A 81 0.98 -1.56 -10.00
C LEU A 81 0.74 -2.46 -11.22
N ASN A 82 0.82 -1.92 -12.45
CA ASN A 82 0.75 -2.73 -13.66
C ASN A 82 1.85 -3.82 -13.68
N GLN A 83 3.08 -3.46 -13.33
CA GLN A 83 4.19 -4.42 -13.27
C GLN A 83 3.94 -5.50 -12.22
N ILE A 84 3.54 -5.12 -11.00
CA ILE A 84 3.28 -6.07 -9.90
C ILE A 84 2.15 -7.05 -10.26
N VAL A 85 1.02 -6.54 -10.76
CA VAL A 85 -0.16 -7.35 -11.12
C VAL A 85 0.13 -8.29 -12.29
N SER A 86 0.95 -7.86 -13.24
CA SER A 86 1.36 -8.71 -14.37
C SER A 86 2.18 -9.92 -13.91
N GLN A 87 2.93 -9.80 -12.81
CA GLN A 87 3.73 -10.88 -12.23
C GLN A 87 2.89 -11.83 -11.38
N SER A 88 1.90 -11.32 -10.63
CA SER A 88 1.03 -12.16 -9.79
C SER A 88 0.03 -13.01 -10.58
N SER A 89 -0.32 -12.59 -11.80
CA SER A 89 -1.22 -13.35 -12.69
C SER A 89 -0.55 -14.54 -13.38
N GLN A 90 0.75 -14.77 -13.17
CA GLN A 90 1.53 -15.86 -13.77
C GLN A 90 1.74 -17.07 -12.83
N THR A 91 1.15 -17.04 -11.64
CA THR A 91 1.12 -18.13 -10.64
C THR A 91 -0.32 -18.57 -10.37
#